data_AF-A0A6N8IJR5-F1
#
_entry.id   AF-A0A6N8IJR5-F1
#
_cell.length_a   1.000
_cell.length_b   1.000
_cell.length_c   1.000
_cell.angle_alpha   90.00
_cell.angle_beta   90.00
_cell.angle_gamma   90.00
#
_symmetry.space_group_name_H-M   'P 1'
#
loop_
_entity.id
_entity.type
_entity.pdbx_description
1 polymer ?
#
loop_
_entity_poly.entity_id
_entity_poly.type
_entity_poly.pdbx_seq_one_letter_code
_entity_poly.pdbx_strand_id
1 'polypeptide(L)'
;MESKDITVTLAPGHAVTLTTDAPDIKGLVDEIVKVKDIFDPDELKIDCEHEEFDKKKFEEIVLLATKDFLEALRLDEEAYRSALTELIERGQESQN
;
A
#
# COMPACT_ATOMS: atom_id res chain seq x y z
N MET A 1 25.55 9.15 11.47
CA MET A 1 24.74 7.94 11.26
C MET A 1 24.69 7.75 9.76
N GLU A 2 25.18 6.64 9.23
CA GLU A 2 25.18 6.40 7.78
C GLU A 2 23.73 6.29 7.31
N SER A 3 23.35 7.19 6.40
CA SER A 3 22.12 7.11 5.63
C SER A 3 22.27 5.95 4.66
N LYS A 4 21.39 4.96 4.75
CA LYS A 4 21.42 3.75 3.94
C LYS A 4 20.21 3.78 3.05
N ASP A 5 20.42 3.61 1.75
CA ASP A 5 19.37 3.61 0.75
C ASP A 5 18.84 2.19 0.54
N ILE A 6 17.53 2.02 0.69
CA ILE A 6 16.81 0.77 0.41
C ILE A 6 15.92 1.07 -0.80
N THR A 7 16.16 0.39 -1.91
CA THR A 7 15.36 0.57 -3.12
C THR A 7 14.29 -0.52 -3.18
N VAL A 8 13.03 -0.11 -3.04
CA VAL A 8 11.87 -1.00 -3.13
C VAL A 8 11.20 -0.77 -4.47
N THR A 9 11.27 -1.75 -5.36
CA THR A 9 10.54 -1.75 -6.62
C THR A 9 9.22 -2.47 -6.41
N LEU A 10 8.11 -1.77 -6.57
CA LEU A 10 6.76 -2.29 -6.35
C LEU A 10 6.13 -2.82 -7.65
N ALA A 11 6.52 -2.23 -8.80
CA ALA A 11 6.10 -2.63 -10.15
C ALA A 11 7.13 -2.10 -11.17
N PRO A 12 7.17 -2.60 -12.41
CA PRO A 12 8.06 -2.08 -13.45
C PRO A 12 7.77 -0.60 -13.71
N GLY A 13 8.74 0.27 -13.36
CA GLY A 13 8.61 1.72 -13.46
C GLY A 13 8.18 2.42 -12.16
N HIS A 14 7.86 1.67 -11.10
CA HIS A 14 7.47 2.18 -9.79
C HIS A 14 8.48 1.69 -8.73
N ALA A 15 9.54 2.47 -8.56
CA ALA A 15 10.58 2.24 -7.57
C ALA A 15 10.62 3.37 -6.55
N VAL A 16 10.74 3.01 -5.28
CA VAL A 16 10.77 3.93 -4.15
C VAL A 16 12.07 3.71 -3.40
N THR A 17 12.87 4.76 -3.26
CA THR A 17 14.08 4.73 -2.44
C THR A 17 13.76 5.23 -1.03
N LEU A 18 13.96 4.37 -0.05
CA LEU A 18 13.79 4.65 1.37
C LEU A 18 15.18 4.88 1.98
N THR A 19 15.41 6.04 2.59
CA THR A 19 16.61 6.26 3.39
C THR A 19 16.38 5.77 4.82
N THR A 20 17.36 5.15 5.46
CA THR A 20 17.22 4.67 6.86
C THR A 20 17.12 5.79 7.89
N ASP A 21 17.50 7.03 7.55
CA ASP A 21 17.44 8.18 8.45
C ASP A 21 16.04 8.84 8.44
N ALA A 22 15.41 8.89 7.27
CA ALA A 22 14.04 9.38 7.08
C ALA A 22 13.36 8.57 5.98
N PRO A 23 12.85 7.36 6.28
CA PRO A 23 12.23 6.53 5.26
C PRO A 23 10.99 7.25 4.74
N ASP A 24 10.93 7.44 3.41
CA ASP A 24 9.79 8.05 2.75
C ASP A 24 8.64 7.04 2.63
N ILE A 25 8.07 6.69 3.79
CA ILE A 25 6.94 5.76 3.91
C ILE A 25 5.73 6.31 3.17
N LYS A 26 5.58 7.64 3.12
CA LYS A 26 4.49 8.29 2.41
C LYS A 26 4.56 8.04 0.91
N GLY A 27 5.73 8.19 0.29
CA GLY A 27 5.98 7.88 -1.11
C GLY A 27 5.79 6.40 -1.42
N LEU A 28 6.23 5.52 -0.51
CA LEU A 28 5.98 4.08 -0.62
C LEU A 28 4.48 3.77 -0.69
N VAL A 29 3.69 4.31 0.25
CA VAL A 29 2.24 4.09 0.30
C VAL A 29 1.53 4.72 -0.89
N ASP A 30 1.92 5.93 -1.32
CA ASP A 30 1.32 6.60 -2.49
C ASP A 30 1.54 5.78 -3.77
N GLU A 31 2.75 5.23 -3.93
CA GLU A 31 3.08 4.37 -5.07
C GLU A 31 2.32 3.05 -4.99
N ILE A 32 2.25 2.41 -3.80
CA ILE A 32 1.41 1.22 -3.56
C ILE A 32 -0.06 1.50 -3.93
N VAL A 33 -0.61 2.65 -3.56
CA VAL A 33 -1.99 3.04 -3.89
C VAL A 33 -2.18 3.26 -5.38
N LYS A 34 -1.18 3.81 -6.08
CA LYS A 34 -1.22 3.96 -7.55
C LYS A 34 -1.16 2.63 -8.26
N VAL A 35 -0.27 1.75 -7.80
CA VAL A 35 -0.13 0.43 -8.38
C VAL A 35 -1.15 -0.55 -7.86
N LYS A 36 -2.00 -0.22 -6.86
CA LYS A 36 -2.92 -1.17 -6.20
C LYS A 36 -3.78 -2.03 -7.13
N ASP A 37 -4.14 -1.48 -8.29
CA ASP A 37 -4.98 -2.12 -9.29
C ASP A 37 -4.18 -3.09 -10.19
N ILE A 38 -2.88 -2.82 -10.33
CA ILE A 38 -1.89 -3.58 -11.12
C ILE A 38 -0.81 -4.22 -10.23
N PHE A 39 -0.99 -4.19 -8.91
CA PHE A 39 0.04 -4.53 -7.96
C PHE A 39 0.18 -6.05 -7.98
N ASP A 40 1.30 -6.50 -8.51
CA ASP A 40 1.60 -7.91 -8.54
C ASP A 40 2.64 -8.24 -7.45
N PRO A 41 2.30 -9.11 -6.48
CA PRO A 41 3.25 -9.50 -5.45
C PRO A 41 4.52 -10.15 -6.01
N ASP A 42 4.48 -10.72 -7.22
CA ASP A 42 5.65 -11.34 -7.88
C ASP A 42 6.61 -10.30 -8.49
N GLU A 43 6.11 -9.08 -8.76
CA GLU A 43 6.90 -7.96 -9.31
C GLU A 43 7.62 -7.15 -8.22
N LEU A 44 7.28 -7.39 -6.95
CA LEU A 44 7.90 -6.72 -5.81
C LEU A 44 9.36 -7.18 -5.65
N LYS A 45 10.29 -6.24 -5.77
CA LYS A 45 11.73 -6.48 -5.60
C LYS A 45 12.31 -5.50 -4.62
N ILE A 46 13.00 -6.02 -3.61
CA ILE A 46 13.74 -5.20 -2.67
C ILE A 46 15.23 -5.34 -2.96
N ASP A 47 15.82 -4.22 -3.35
CA ASP A 47 17.26 -4.10 -3.45
C ASP A 47 17.81 -3.27 -2.30
N CYS A 48 18.83 -3.84 -1.65
CA CYS A 48 19.52 -3.23 -0.53
C CYS A 48 20.98 -3.65 -0.61
N GLU A 49 21.89 -2.68 -0.50
CA GLU A 49 23.33 -2.92 -0.57
C GLU A 49 23.91 -3.52 0.73
N HIS A 50 23.08 -3.70 1.77
CA HIS A 50 23.49 -4.32 3.03
C HIS A 50 23.34 -5.84 3.04
N GLU A 51 24.46 -6.56 3.23
CA GLU A 51 24.49 -8.02 3.39
C GLU A 51 23.75 -8.50 4.65
N GLU A 52 23.68 -7.69 5.72
CA GLU A 52 22.94 -8.01 6.95
C GLU A 52 21.42 -7.73 6.85
N PHE A 53 20.96 -7.11 5.77
CA PHE A 53 19.54 -6.79 5.60
C PHE A 53 18.79 -8.00 5.08
N ASP A 54 17.86 -8.52 5.89
CA ASP A 54 16.96 -9.62 5.52
C ASP A 54 15.96 -9.14 4.44
N LYS A 55 16.39 -9.07 3.18
CA LYS A 55 15.57 -8.68 2.02
C LYS A 55 14.26 -9.47 1.96
N LYS A 56 14.34 -10.78 2.21
CA LYS A 56 13.17 -11.67 2.24
C LYS A 56 12.17 -11.35 3.34
N LYS A 57 12.62 -11.02 4.56
CA LYS A 57 11.69 -10.62 5.63
C LYS A 57 11.06 -9.28 5.32
N PHE A 58 11.84 -8.34 4.79
CA PHE A 58 11.32 -7.04 4.41
C PHE A 58 10.29 -7.17 3.29
N GLU A 59 10.54 -8.03 2.31
CA GLU A 59 9.61 -8.39 1.23
C GLU A 59 8.30 -8.94 1.79
N GLU A 60 8.39 -9.91 2.69
CA GLU A 60 7.22 -10.52 3.33
C GLU A 60 6.43 -9.49 4.14
N ILE A 61 7.11 -8.61 4.90
CA ILE A 61 6.45 -7.55 5.68
C ILE A 61 5.76 -6.53 4.78
N VAL A 62 6.43 -6.06 3.72
CA VAL A 62 5.85 -5.08 2.78
C VAL A 62 4.65 -5.70 2.05
N LEU A 63 4.74 -6.97 1.66
CA LEU A 63 3.66 -7.69 1.01
C LEU A 63 2.46 -7.90 1.95
N LEU A 64 2.72 -8.26 3.21
CA LEU A 64 1.67 -8.40 4.22
C LEU A 64 0.98 -7.06 4.51
N ALA A 65 1.78 -6.00 4.72
CA ALA A 65 1.26 -4.65 4.97
C ALA A 65 0.47 -4.11 3.77
N THR A 66 0.93 -4.39 2.55
CA THR A 66 0.21 -4.00 1.33
C THR A 66 -1.12 -4.73 1.23
N LYS A 67 -1.15 -6.05 1.47
CA LYS A 67 -2.42 -6.82 1.48
C LYS A 67 -3.39 -6.32 2.55
N ASP A 68 -2.91 -6.11 3.77
CA ASP A 68 -3.72 -5.59 4.88
C ASP A 68 -4.31 -4.22 4.52
N PHE A 69 -3.49 -3.35 3.92
CA PHE A 69 -3.93 -2.03 3.48
C PHE A 69 -4.97 -2.09 2.35
N LEU A 70 -4.78 -2.98 1.36
CA LEU A 70 -5.76 -3.20 0.28
C LEU A 70 -7.08 -3.76 0.81
N GLU A 71 -7.02 -4.69 1.75
CA GLU A 71 -8.20 -5.27 2.38
C GLU A 71 -8.95 -4.22 3.22
N ALA A 72 -8.23 -3.39 3.98
CA ALA A 72 -8.79 -2.27 4.72
C ALA A 72 -9.46 -1.25 3.78
N LEU A 73 -8.83 -0.91 2.65
CA LEU A 73 -9.43 -0.03 1.63
C LEU A 73 -10.72 -0.62 1.05
N ARG A 74 -10.77 -1.93 0.83
CA ARG A 74 -11.96 -2.63 0.32
C ARG A 74 -13.11 -2.58 1.33
N LEU A 75 -12.80 -2.86 2.59
CA LEU A 75 -13.76 -2.77 3.70
C LEU A 75 -14.33 -1.36 3.85
N ASP A 76 -13.47 -0.33 3.73
CA ASP A 76 -13.90 1.07 3.80
C ASP A 76 -14.83 1.44 2.64
N GLU A 77 -14.55 0.96 1.41
CA GLU A 77 -15.45 1.16 0.26
C GLU A 77 -16.80 0.46 0.47
N GLU A 78 -16.82 -0.77 0.98
CA GLU A 78 -18.07 -1.50 1.27
C GLU A 78 -18.90 -0.78 2.34
N ALA A 79 -18.25 -0.30 3.42
CA ALA A 79 -18.89 0.47 4.47
C ALA A 79 -19.46 1.79 3.92
N TYR A 80 -18.70 2.48 3.06
CA TYR A 80 -19.15 3.71 2.40
C TYR A 80 -20.36 3.46 1.48
N ARG A 81 -20.32 2.41 0.66
CA ARG A 81 -21.45 2.02 -0.20
C ARG A 81 -22.69 1.63 0.61
N SER A 82 -22.50 0.91 1.72
CA SER A 82 -23.59 0.54 2.63
C SER A 82 -24.22 1.78 3.24
N ALA A 83 -23.41 2.71 3.75
CA ALA A 83 -23.89 3.97 4.31
C ALA A 83 -24.61 4.82 3.27
N LEU A 84 -24.10 4.87 2.03
CA LEU A 84 -24.74 5.59 0.92
C LEU A 84 -26.11 4.98 0.56
N THR A 85 -26.20 3.64 0.53
CA THR A 85 -27.46 2.92 0.25
C THR A 85 -28.49 3.21 1.34
N GLU A 86 -28.10 3.11 2.61
CA GLU A 86 -28.98 3.44 3.74
C GLU A 86 -29.48 4.89 3.69
N LEU A 87 -28.61 5.83 3.29
CA LEU A 87 -28.96 7.24 3.13
C LEU A 87 -29.96 7.48 1.98
N ILE A 88 -29.79 6.77 0.86
CA ILE A 88 -30.71 6.81 -0.28
C ILE A 88 -32.07 6.23 0.11
N GLU A 89 -32.10 5.07 0.77
CA GLU A 89 -33.33 4.41 1.22
C GLU A 89 -34.12 5.30 2.19
N ARG A 90 -33.45 5.89 3.19
CA ARG A 90 -34.08 6.83 4.14
C ARG A 90 -34.53 8.13 3.48
N GLY A 91 -33.84 8.57 2.43
CA GLY A 91 -34.21 9.74 1.64
C GLY A 91 -35.48 9.53 0.82
N GLN A 92 -35.73 8.30 0.35
CA GLN A 92 -36.94 7.95 -0.40
C GLN A 92 -38.18 7.80 0.50
N GLU A 93 -38.03 7.36 1.75
CA GLU A 93 -39.14 7.28 2.72
C GLU A 93 -39.69 8.65 3.16
N SER A 94 -38.91 9.72 3.02
CA SER A 94 -39.34 11.09 3.37
C SER A 94 -40.13 11.81 2.26
N GLN A 95 -40.30 11.19 1.09
CA GLN A 95 -41.02 11.76 -0.06
C GLN A 95 -42.31 11.01 -0.45
N ASN A 96 -42.72 10.01 0.34
CA ASN A 96 -44.00 9.29 0.18
C ASN A 96 -44.91 9.49 1.42
#